data_AF-A0A6P4YFK6-F1
#
_entry.id   AF-A0A6P4YFK6-F1
#
_cell.length_a   1.000
_cell.length_b   1.000
_cell.length_c   1.000
_cell.angle_alpha   90.00
_cell.angle_beta   90.00
_cell.angle_gamma   90.00
#
_symmetry.space_group_name_H-M   'P 1'
#
loop_
_entity.id
_entity.type
_entity.pdbx_description
1 polymer ?
#
loop_
_entity_poly.entity_id
_entity_poly.type
_entity_poly.pdbx_seq_one_letter_code
_entity_poly.pdbx_strand_id
1 'polypeptide(L)'
;MTSVFIHSLPAYVTYGVRWYSPQISVNWYTPFPSETEFQDPSFIWLLAVPLACYVGHALLYAVVVNGILRPSPEYWNTYRFFTAKKNSVWYKVLNMFGPKFSYFNYNILNVLICLASMLLCQVWYRWFIAHAVFLAVAFVIKAWNGATFYTFASMWSTC
;
A
#
# COMPACT_ATOMS: atom_id res chain seq x y z
N MET A 1 -11.32 4.80 -11.20
CA MET A 1 -11.47 5.73 -10.05
C MET A 1 -12.43 5.20 -8.99
N THR A 2 -13.62 4.70 -9.34
CA THR A 2 -14.44 3.86 -8.43
C THR A 2 -13.62 2.77 -7.75
N SER A 3 -12.76 2.07 -8.50
CA SER A 3 -11.83 1.05 -7.98
C SER A 3 -10.91 1.52 -6.83
N VAL A 4 -10.42 2.77 -6.86
CA VAL A 4 -9.47 3.27 -5.85
C VAL A 4 -10.17 3.59 -4.51
N PHE A 5 -11.43 4.04 -4.56
CA PHE A 5 -12.21 4.31 -3.36
C PHE A 5 -12.64 3.02 -2.66
N ILE A 6 -12.94 1.94 -3.40
CA ILE A 6 -13.21 0.62 -2.81
C ILE A 6 -11.99 0.12 -2.01
N HIS A 7 -10.77 0.36 -2.51
CA HIS A 7 -9.53 0.03 -1.79
C HIS A 7 -9.24 0.94 -0.60
N SER A 8 -10.00 2.03 -0.42
CA SER A 8 -9.84 2.96 0.70
C SER A 8 -10.87 2.70 1.80
N LEU A 9 -12.03 2.14 1.45
CA LEU A 9 -13.12 1.84 2.37
C LEU A 9 -12.68 1.02 3.59
N PRO A 10 -11.88 -0.07 3.46
CA PRO A 10 -11.44 -0.83 4.62
C PRO A 10 -10.68 0.03 5.65
N ALA A 11 -9.87 0.98 5.18
CA ALA A 11 -9.08 1.85 6.06
C ALA A 11 -9.98 2.82 6.85
N TYR A 12 -10.99 3.42 6.20
CA TYR A 12 -11.96 4.29 6.88
C TYR A 12 -12.85 3.52 7.86
N VAL A 13 -13.31 2.33 7.48
CA VAL A 13 -14.08 1.47 8.38
C VAL A 13 -13.25 1.09 9.59
N THR A 14 -11.97 0.73 9.39
CA THR A 14 -11.06 0.39 10.49
C THR A 14 -10.86 1.58 11.44
N TYR A 15 -10.69 2.79 10.91
CA TYR A 15 -10.62 4.01 11.71
C TYR A 15 -11.92 4.27 12.49
N GLY A 16 -13.07 4.11 11.85
CA GLY A 16 -14.39 4.25 12.49
C GLY A 16 -14.56 3.28 13.66
N VAL A 17 -14.34 1.98 13.40
CA VAL A 17 -14.43 0.91 14.40
C VAL A 17 -13.45 1.14 15.55
N ARG A 18 -12.25 1.64 15.27
CA ARG A 18 -11.20 1.81 16.28
C ARG A 18 -11.44 2.98 17.24
N TRP A 19 -11.95 4.09 16.73
CA TRP A 19 -11.92 5.37 17.46
C TRP A 19 -13.30 5.86 17.93
N TYR A 20 -14.38 5.31 17.39
CA TYR A 20 -15.72 5.73 17.80
C TYR A 20 -16.31 4.80 18.87
N SER A 21 -17.19 5.38 19.66
CA SER A 21 -17.72 4.75 20.86
C SER A 21 -18.70 3.60 20.55
N PRO A 22 -18.80 2.56 21.40
CA PRO A 22 -19.72 1.44 21.16
C PRO A 22 -21.19 1.83 20.99
N GLN A 23 -21.63 2.98 21.52
CA GLN A 23 -23.01 3.46 21.37
C GLN A 23 -23.38 3.80 19.92
N ILE A 24 -22.40 4.02 19.04
CA ILE A 24 -22.69 4.23 17.61
C ILE A 24 -22.77 2.90 16.83
N SER A 25 -22.40 1.79 17.46
CA SER A 25 -22.38 0.45 16.85
C SER A 25 -23.68 -0.36 17.05
N VAL A 26 -24.78 0.29 17.47
CA VAL A 26 -26.06 -0.36 17.79
C VAL A 26 -26.64 -1.21 16.66
N ASN A 27 -26.38 -0.84 15.41
CA ASN A 27 -26.86 -1.55 14.21
C ASN A 27 -25.81 -2.48 13.60
N TRP A 28 -24.62 -2.58 14.19
CA TRP A 28 -23.57 -3.48 13.71
C TRP A 28 -23.73 -4.87 14.30
N TYR A 29 -23.28 -5.89 13.55
CA TYR A 29 -23.33 -7.29 14.00
C TYR A 29 -22.55 -7.51 15.32
N THR A 30 -21.42 -6.80 15.48
CA THR A 30 -20.60 -6.81 16.69
C THR A 30 -20.38 -5.39 17.20
N PRO A 31 -20.50 -5.15 18.52
CA PRO A 31 -20.19 -3.85 19.10
C PRO A 31 -18.75 -3.43 18.83
N PHE A 32 -18.51 -2.14 18.72
CA PHE A 32 -17.15 -1.62 18.65
C PHE A 32 -16.41 -1.84 19.97
N PRO A 33 -15.06 -1.95 19.94
CA PRO A 33 -14.27 -2.11 21.15
C PRO A 33 -14.54 -0.98 22.15
N SER A 34 -14.87 -1.32 23.39
CA SER A 34 -14.98 -0.35 24.49
C SER A 34 -13.62 0.14 24.98
N GLU A 35 -12.57 -0.61 24.67
CA GLU A 35 -11.22 -0.32 25.09
C GLU A 35 -10.55 0.67 24.13
N THR A 36 -10.14 1.81 24.67
CA THR A 36 -9.34 2.80 23.94
C THR A 36 -7.88 2.40 23.86
N GLU A 37 -7.41 1.50 24.73
CA GLU A 37 -6.04 1.01 24.72
C GLU A 37 -5.85 -0.09 23.67
N PHE A 38 -4.70 -0.04 23.01
CA PHE A 38 -4.33 -1.06 22.04
C PHE A 38 -3.83 -2.29 22.79
N GLN A 39 -4.66 -3.34 22.84
CA GLN A 39 -4.26 -4.64 23.36
C GLN A 39 -3.03 -5.15 22.63
N ASP A 40 -1.98 -5.54 23.36
CA ASP A 40 -0.71 -5.98 22.78
C ASP A 40 -0.91 -7.23 21.92
N PRO A 41 -0.95 -7.11 20.58
CA PRO A 41 -1.28 -8.22 19.72
C PRO A 41 -0.03 -9.07 19.54
N SER A 42 -0.21 -10.39 19.45
CA SER A 42 0.89 -11.32 19.23
C SER A 42 1.73 -10.92 18.01
N PHE A 43 3.06 -10.93 18.19
CA PHE A 43 4.04 -10.68 17.13
C PHE A 43 3.76 -11.48 15.85
N ILE A 44 3.23 -12.70 16.02
CA ILE A 44 2.85 -13.58 14.91
C ILE A 44 1.80 -12.91 14.01
N TRP A 45 0.76 -12.33 14.61
CA TRP A 45 -0.34 -11.71 13.88
C TRP A 45 0.00 -10.31 13.36
N LEU A 46 0.91 -9.61 14.02
CA LEU A 46 1.33 -8.28 13.59
C LEU A 46 2.34 -8.28 12.44
N LEU A 47 3.29 -9.22 12.46
CA LEU A 47 4.42 -9.20 11.55
C LEU A 47 4.53 -10.49 10.73
N ALA A 48 4.60 -11.64 11.40
CA ALA A 48 4.95 -12.89 10.72
C ALA A 48 3.92 -13.30 9.66
N VAL A 49 2.63 -13.28 10.01
CA VAL A 49 1.54 -13.66 9.09
C VAL A 49 1.44 -12.68 7.91
N PRO A 50 1.33 -11.35 8.11
CA PRO A 50 1.28 -10.41 7.00
C PRO A 50 2.53 -10.48 6.10
N LEU A 51 3.71 -10.68 6.70
CA LEU A 51 4.96 -10.77 5.94
C LEU A 51 5.02 -12.06 5.11
N ALA A 52 4.59 -13.19 5.68
CA ALA A 52 4.50 -14.46 4.96
C ALA A 52 3.52 -14.36 3.78
N CYS A 53 2.36 -13.74 3.97
CA CYS A 53 1.41 -13.48 2.88
C CYS A 53 2.04 -12.59 1.79
N TYR A 54 2.74 -11.53 2.18
CA TYR A 54 3.42 -10.63 1.24
C TYR A 54 4.52 -11.36 0.44
N VAL A 55 5.40 -12.09 1.12
CA VAL A 55 6.48 -12.86 0.48
C VAL A 55 5.90 -13.95 -0.42
N GLY A 56 4.89 -14.68 0.03
CA GLY A 56 4.20 -15.69 -0.76
C GLY A 56 3.59 -15.10 -2.04
N HIS A 57 2.91 -13.95 -1.92
CA HIS A 57 2.38 -13.23 -3.08
C HIS A 57 3.49 -12.75 -4.02
N ALA A 58 4.60 -12.21 -3.49
CA ALA A 58 5.73 -11.74 -4.30
C ALA A 58 6.40 -12.89 -5.06
N LEU A 59 6.56 -14.06 -4.43
CA LEU A 59 7.08 -15.27 -5.07
C LEU A 59 6.13 -15.77 -6.16
N LEU A 60 4.83 -15.83 -5.87
CA LEU A 60 3.82 -16.23 -6.86
C LEU A 60 3.81 -15.28 -8.05
N TYR A 61 3.87 -13.97 -7.82
CA TYR A 61 3.96 -12.96 -8.87
C TYR A 61 5.23 -13.13 -9.70
N ALA A 62 6.37 -13.40 -9.06
CA ALA A 62 7.62 -13.64 -9.77
C ALA A 62 7.53 -14.87 -10.69
N VAL A 63 6.94 -15.96 -10.23
CA VAL A 63 6.75 -17.18 -11.03
C VAL A 63 5.75 -16.96 -12.15
N VAL A 64 4.54 -16.49 -11.83
CA VAL A 64 3.44 -16.38 -12.80
C VAL A 64 3.71 -15.26 -13.79
N VAL A 65 4.00 -14.05 -13.32
CA VAL A 65 4.10 -12.88 -14.20
C VAL A 65 5.44 -12.86 -14.92
N ASN A 66 6.55 -13.01 -14.19
CA ASN A 66 7.86 -12.90 -14.83
C ASN A 66 8.35 -14.23 -15.43
N GLY A 67 7.89 -15.38 -14.91
CA GLY A 67 8.29 -16.69 -15.39
C GLY A 67 7.40 -17.21 -16.53
N ILE A 68 6.08 -17.21 -16.34
CA ILE A 68 5.10 -17.81 -17.27
C ILE A 68 4.60 -16.78 -18.29
N LEU A 69 3.97 -15.70 -17.84
CA LEU A 69 3.31 -14.73 -18.72
C LEU A 69 4.30 -13.88 -19.53
N ARG A 70 5.44 -13.52 -18.92
CA ARG A 70 6.53 -12.73 -19.53
C ARG A 70 5.99 -11.55 -20.35
N PRO A 71 5.40 -10.54 -19.68
CA PRO A 71 4.75 -9.44 -20.37
C PRO A 71 5.72 -8.70 -21.30
N SER A 72 5.17 -8.14 -22.37
CA SER A 72 5.94 -7.47 -23.42
C SER A 72 6.80 -6.33 -22.87
N PRO A 73 7.88 -5.92 -23.56
CA PRO A 73 8.73 -4.81 -23.14
C PRO A 73 7.98 -3.48 -22.97
N GLU A 74 6.85 -3.28 -23.65
CA GLU A 74 6.03 -2.07 -23.53
C GLU A 74 5.21 -2.02 -22.24
N TYR A 75 5.06 -3.14 -21.53
CA TYR A 75 4.29 -3.18 -20.28
C TYR A 75 4.99 -2.38 -19.18
N TRP A 76 4.39 -1.29 -18.73
CA TRP A 76 4.94 -0.49 -17.64
C TRP A 76 4.61 -1.10 -16.28
N ASN A 77 5.65 -1.32 -15.48
CA ASN A 77 5.53 -1.66 -14.07
C ASN A 77 6.43 -0.76 -13.24
N THR A 78 6.25 -0.76 -11.92
CA THR A 78 6.98 0.12 -11.00
C THR A 78 8.50 -0.06 -11.10
N TYR A 79 8.98 -1.28 -11.33
CA TYR A 79 10.40 -1.55 -11.55
C TYR A 79 10.93 -0.86 -12.81
N ARG A 80 10.23 -0.99 -13.94
CA ARG A 80 10.58 -0.32 -15.20
C ARG A 80 10.48 1.20 -15.07
N PHE A 81 9.48 1.71 -14.35
CA PHE A 81 9.35 3.13 -14.08
C PHE A 81 10.56 3.68 -13.30
N PHE A 82 11.01 3.00 -12.23
CA PHE A 82 12.18 3.41 -11.48
C PHE A 82 13.50 3.24 -12.24
N THR A 83 13.57 2.27 -13.15
CA THR A 83 14.79 2.01 -13.92
C THR A 83 14.89 2.78 -15.24
N ALA A 84 13.79 3.38 -15.72
CA ALA A 84 13.78 4.17 -16.95
C ALA A 84 14.68 5.42 -16.88
N LYS A 85 14.74 6.09 -15.72
CA LYS A 85 15.58 7.27 -15.52
C LYS A 85 16.88 6.91 -14.80
N LYS A 86 17.93 6.62 -15.57
CA LYS A 86 19.26 6.22 -15.05
C LYS A 86 19.91 7.24 -14.09
N ASN A 87 19.56 8.52 -14.20
CA ASN A 87 20.07 9.56 -13.29
C ASN A 87 19.24 9.72 -12.00
N SER A 88 18.15 8.97 -11.83
CA SER A 88 17.30 9.06 -10.64
C SER A 88 17.97 8.43 -9.42
N VAL A 89 17.64 8.96 -8.23
CA VAL A 89 18.07 8.38 -6.95
C VAL A 89 17.63 6.91 -6.85
N TRP A 90 16.41 6.60 -7.30
CA TRP A 90 15.87 5.25 -7.31
C TRP A 90 16.69 4.29 -8.17
N TYR A 91 17.13 4.70 -9.36
CA TYR A 91 18.01 3.88 -10.18
C TYR A 91 19.33 3.59 -9.48
N LYS A 92 19.95 4.58 -8.84
CA LYS A 92 21.21 4.40 -8.10
C LYS A 92 21.04 3.42 -6.93
N VAL A 93 19.94 3.53 -6.17
CA VAL A 93 19.62 2.62 -5.07
C VAL A 93 19.42 1.18 -5.59
N LEU A 94 18.67 1.01 -6.67
CA LEU A 94 18.42 -0.31 -7.25
C LEU A 94 19.68 -0.91 -7.88
N ASN A 95 20.57 -0.09 -8.43
CA ASN A 95 21.79 -0.52 -9.10
C ASN A 95 23.02 -0.59 -8.18
N MET A 96 22.85 -0.50 -6.85
CA MET A 96 23.95 -0.48 -5.88
C MET A 96 24.87 -1.71 -5.99
N PHE A 97 24.30 -2.89 -6.21
CA PHE A 97 25.04 -4.14 -6.42
C PHE A 97 25.24 -4.49 -7.91
N GLY A 98 24.97 -3.54 -8.80
CA GLY A 98 25.12 -3.68 -10.25
C GLY A 98 23.83 -4.13 -11.00
N PRO A 99 23.86 -4.08 -12.34
CA PRO A 99 22.65 -4.21 -13.16
C PRO A 99 22.00 -5.58 -13.08
N LYS A 100 22.82 -6.63 -12.92
CA LYS A 100 22.36 -8.02 -12.82
C LYS A 100 21.49 -8.26 -11.58
N PHE A 101 21.75 -7.53 -10.50
CA PHE A 101 21.03 -7.68 -9.23
C PHE A 101 19.94 -6.60 -9.04
N SER A 102 19.71 -5.74 -10.03
CA SER A 102 18.74 -4.63 -9.89
C SER A 102 17.32 -5.11 -9.58
N TYR A 103 16.88 -6.22 -10.19
CA TYR A 103 15.57 -6.81 -9.88
C TYR A 103 15.52 -7.41 -8.47
N PHE A 104 16.61 -8.03 -8.02
CA PHE A 104 16.71 -8.56 -6.66
C PHE A 104 16.66 -7.43 -5.61
N ASN A 105 17.42 -6.35 -5.83
CA ASN A 105 17.43 -5.17 -4.99
C ASN A 105 16.06 -4.48 -4.93
N TYR A 106 15.32 -4.49 -6.06
CA TYR A 106 13.94 -4.02 -6.08
C TYR A 106 13.03 -4.83 -5.17
N ASN A 107 13.14 -6.15 -5.16
CA ASN A 107 12.35 -6.99 -4.25
C ASN A 107 12.71 -6.76 -2.78
N ILE A 108 14.00 -6.62 -2.46
CA ILE A 108 14.46 -6.25 -1.10
C ILE A 108 13.85 -4.91 -0.69
N LEU A 109 13.92 -3.90 -1.54
CA LEU A 109 13.36 -2.58 -1.26
C LEU A 109 11.86 -2.66 -0.97
N ASN A 110 11.11 -3.47 -1.74
CA ASN A 110 9.68 -3.63 -1.47
C ASN A 110 9.40 -4.36 -0.14
N VAL A 111 10.21 -5.36 0.24
CA VAL A 111 10.11 -5.99 1.57
C VAL A 111 10.39 -4.95 2.66
N LEU A 112 11.42 -4.11 2.51
CA LEU A 112 11.73 -3.06 3.47
C LEU A 112 10.60 -2.04 3.60
N ILE A 113 10.01 -1.62 2.48
CA ILE A 113 8.83 -0.73 2.46
C ILE A 113 7.64 -1.41 3.14
N CYS A 114 7.45 -2.71 2.93
CA CYS A 114 6.40 -3.49 3.56
C CYS A 114 6.59 -3.51 5.09
N LEU A 115 7.79 -3.81 5.58
CA LEU A 115 8.12 -3.77 7.00
C LEU A 115 7.92 -2.37 7.60
N ALA A 116 8.40 -1.33 6.93
CA ALA A 116 8.19 0.06 7.36
C ALA A 116 6.70 0.41 7.44
N SER A 117 5.90 -0.04 6.47
CA SER A 117 4.45 0.18 6.47
C SER A 117 3.77 -0.54 7.63
N MET A 118 4.18 -1.77 7.96
CA MET A 118 3.67 -2.50 9.13
C MET A 118 3.99 -1.79 10.44
N LEU A 119 5.19 -1.20 10.58
CA LEU A 119 5.54 -0.40 11.76
C LEU A 119 4.69 0.88 11.85
N LEU A 120 4.46 1.56 10.72
CA LEU A 120 3.61 2.74 10.69
C LEU A 120 2.15 2.42 11.04
N CYS A 121 1.64 1.24 10.64
CA CYS A 121 0.32 0.77 11.06
C CYS A 121 0.18 0.74 12.58
N GLN A 122 1.22 0.35 13.33
CA GLN A 122 1.20 0.38 14.80
C GLN A 122 1.05 1.80 15.33
N VAL A 123 1.76 2.76 14.74
CA VAL A 123 1.67 4.17 15.13
C VAL A 123 0.25 4.70 14.87
N TRP A 124 -0.31 4.45 13.69
CA TRP A 124 -1.67 4.90 13.37
C TRP A 124 -2.73 4.21 14.23
N TYR A 125 -2.54 2.97 14.64
CA TYR A 125 -3.54 2.27 15.46
C TYR A 125 -3.51 2.69 16.94
N ARG A 126 -2.37 3.23 17.41
CA ARG A 126 -2.19 3.74 18.79
C ARG A 126 -2.57 5.20 18.96
N TRP A 127 -2.46 6.03 17.91
CA TRP A 127 -2.65 7.48 18.02
C TRP A 127 -3.75 7.99 17.08
N PHE A 128 -4.83 8.54 17.66
CA PHE A 128 -5.99 9.06 16.93
C PHE A 128 -5.61 10.07 15.85
N ILE A 129 -4.83 11.09 16.24
CA ILE A 129 -4.43 12.18 15.35
C ILE A 129 -3.55 11.64 14.22
N ALA A 130 -2.59 10.75 14.52
CA ALA A 130 -1.72 10.19 13.49
C ALA A 130 -2.51 9.39 12.45
N HIS A 131 -3.50 8.60 12.89
CA HIS A 131 -4.38 7.85 11.98
C HIS A 131 -5.22 8.80 11.11
N ALA A 132 -5.81 9.83 11.73
CA ALA A 132 -6.65 10.80 11.02
C ALA A 132 -5.86 11.57 9.94
N VAL A 133 -4.65 12.04 10.29
CA VAL A 133 -3.75 12.73 9.36
C VAL A 133 -3.34 11.83 8.21
N PHE A 134 -2.98 10.56 8.48
CA PHE A 134 -2.65 9.60 7.44
C PHE A 134 -3.80 9.41 6.45
N LEU A 135 -5.03 9.21 6.94
CA LEU A 135 -6.20 9.03 6.08
C LEU A 135 -6.53 10.29 5.27
N ALA A 136 -6.42 11.48 5.87
CA ALA A 136 -6.65 12.74 5.18
C ALA A 136 -5.63 12.95 4.04
N VAL A 137 -4.34 12.72 4.31
CA VAL A 137 -3.28 12.81 3.29
C VAL A 137 -3.50 11.76 2.19
N ALA A 138 -3.81 10.52 2.56
CA ALA A 138 -4.10 9.45 1.60
C ALA A 138 -5.31 9.78 0.72
N PHE A 139 -6.37 10.39 1.30
CA PHE A 139 -7.53 10.84 0.55
C PHE A 139 -7.16 11.91 -0.47
N VAL A 140 -6.44 12.96 -0.05
CA VAL A 140 -6.03 14.07 -0.94
C VAL A 140 -5.19 13.56 -2.10
N ILE A 141 -4.20 12.69 -1.83
CA ILE A 141 -3.36 12.10 -2.89
C ILE A 141 -4.22 11.29 -3.89
N LYS A 142 -5.13 10.45 -3.39
CA LYS A 142 -6.00 9.63 -4.25
C LYS A 142 -6.97 10.50 -5.06
N ALA A 143 -7.56 11.52 -4.43
CA ALA A 143 -8.47 12.46 -5.08
C ALA A 143 -7.73 13.27 -6.17
N TRP A 144 -6.53 13.76 -5.88
CA TRP A 144 -5.69 14.49 -6.83
C TRP A 144 -5.30 13.63 -8.03
N ASN A 145 -4.79 12.42 -7.79
CA ASN A 145 -4.46 11.47 -8.86
C ASN A 145 -5.70 11.12 -9.70
N GLY A 146 -6.84 10.99 -9.05
CA GLY A 146 -8.13 10.79 -9.69
C GLY A 146 -8.56 11.92 -10.60
N ALA A 147 -8.52 13.15 -10.10
CA ALA A 147 -8.86 14.35 -10.86
C ALA A 147 -7.93 14.54 -12.06
N THR A 148 -6.63 14.29 -11.87
CA THR A 148 -5.63 14.31 -12.95
C THR A 148 -5.99 13.29 -14.03
N PHE A 149 -6.34 12.06 -13.66
CA PHE A 149 -6.75 11.04 -14.64
C PHE A 149 -7.96 11.49 -15.48
N TYR A 150 -9.01 12.04 -14.86
CA TYR A 150 -10.20 12.48 -15.58
C TYR A 150 -9.95 13.70 -16.46
N THR A 151 -9.23 14.69 -15.96
CA THR A 151 -8.92 15.92 -16.71
C THR A 151 -8.04 15.62 -17.92
N PHE A 152 -6.97 14.84 -17.76
CA PHE A 152 -6.10 14.47 -18.89
C PHE A 152 -6.73 13.45 -19.84
N ALA A 153 -7.54 12.50 -19.36
CA ALA A 153 -8.26 11.57 -20.24
C ALA A 153 -9.32 12.29 -21.10
N SER A 154 -10.01 13.29 -20.54
CA SER A 154 -10.99 14.09 -21.30
C SER A 154 -10.36 14.97 -22.40
N MET A 155 -9.09 15.35 -22.22
CA MET A 155 -8.34 16.16 -23.17
C MET A 155 -7.81 15.32 -24.35
N TRP A 156 -7.60 14.00 -24.17
CA TRP A 156 -7.22 13.09 -25.24
C TRP A 156 -8.40 12.54 -26.06
N SER A 157 -9.62 12.60 -25.53
CA SER A 157 -10.84 12.22 -26.28
C SER A 157 -11.39 13.33 -27.18
N THR A 158 -10.78 14.51 -27.17
CA THR A 158 -11.17 15.68 -27.97
C THR A 158 -10.13 16.09 -29.02
N CYS A 159 -9.07 15.29 -29.20
CA CYS A 159 -8.14 15.34 -30.32
C CYS A 159 -8.27 14.06 -31.15
#